data_AF-A0A8H9G3R8-F1
#
_entry.id   AF-A0A8H9G3R8-F1
#
_cell.length_a   1.000
_cell.length_b   1.000
_cell.length_c   1.000
_cell.angle_alpha   90.00
_cell.angle_beta   90.00
_cell.angle_gamma   90.00
#
_symmetry.space_group_name_H-M   'P 1'
#
loop_
_entity.id
_entity.type
_entity.pdbx_description
1 polymer ?
#
loop_
_entity_poly.entity_id
_entity_poly.type
_entity_poly.pdbx_seq_one_letter_code
_entity_poly.pdbx_strand_id
1 'polypeptide(L)'
;MQFTAEQIATLLKGKVEGNPETLVDQLSKIEEAGAKSLTFLANPKYEHYIYDSGAGIIVINEDLPLQKPVKSTLIRVKNAYSAFTELLKLYDAMRNERSGIDEQVYIHESSSIGQEPYIGAFSYIGKNVVIGNHVKIYPQVYIGDDVKIGDNTVLLPGVKVYKDCVVGNRVIIHAGSVIGSDGFGFAPKEDGSYDKIPQIGNVIIEDDVEIGANTVIDRATLGSTRILKGVKLDNLIQIAHNVEIGANTVIAAQTGVSGSTKIGENVVLGGQVGVVGHINIAKGSQVQAQSGINRSILEENKKWGGSPAFPYNNELRSQVLYSKLPELEKRIAELERQLNDKNNS
;
A
#
# COMPACT_ATOMS: atom_id res chain seq x y z
N MET A 1 -4.91 -20.73 -20.83
CA MET A 1 -6.25 -21.37 -20.78
C MET A 1 -7.19 -20.55 -21.65
N GLN A 2 -8.20 -21.18 -22.24
CA GLN A 2 -9.21 -20.50 -23.08
C GLN A 2 -10.54 -20.44 -22.33
N PHE A 3 -11.25 -19.32 -22.44
CA PHE A 3 -12.58 -19.13 -21.88
C PHE A 3 -13.53 -18.61 -22.96
N THR A 4 -14.79 -19.06 -22.90
CA THR A 4 -15.88 -18.53 -23.73
C THR A 4 -16.51 -17.30 -23.08
N ALA A 5 -17.17 -16.47 -23.89
CA ALA A 5 -17.94 -15.34 -23.37
C ALA A 5 -19.03 -15.77 -22.39
N GLU A 6 -19.66 -16.94 -22.59
CA GLU A 6 -20.65 -17.49 -21.66
C GLU A 6 -20.05 -17.89 -20.30
N GLN A 7 -18.89 -18.56 -20.30
CA GLN A 7 -18.19 -18.91 -19.05
C GLN A 7 -17.81 -17.66 -18.25
N ILE A 8 -17.28 -16.65 -18.95
CA ILE A 8 -16.90 -15.38 -18.32
C ILE A 8 -18.13 -14.63 -17.81
N ALA A 9 -19.20 -14.57 -18.60
CA ALA A 9 -20.44 -13.92 -18.18
C ALA A 9 -21.06 -14.62 -16.95
N THR A 10 -21.03 -15.95 -16.90
CA THR A 10 -21.49 -16.72 -15.74
C THR A 10 -20.68 -16.39 -14.49
N LEU A 11 -19.35 -16.35 -14.61
CA LEU A 11 -18.45 -15.98 -13.52
C LEU A 11 -18.73 -14.55 -13.00
N LEU A 12 -18.90 -13.60 -13.92
CA LEU A 12 -19.10 -12.19 -13.60
C LEU A 12 -20.57 -11.82 -13.31
N LYS A 13 -21.48 -12.81 -13.34
CA LYS A 13 -22.94 -12.60 -13.27
C LYS A 13 -23.42 -11.54 -14.28
N GLY A 14 -22.80 -11.54 -15.46
CA GLY A 14 -23.08 -10.63 -16.55
C GLY A 14 -23.98 -11.24 -17.63
N LYS A 15 -24.43 -10.39 -18.55
CA LYS A 15 -25.23 -10.79 -19.72
C LYS A 15 -24.38 -10.66 -20.98
N VAL A 16 -24.34 -11.72 -21.78
CA VAL A 16 -23.69 -11.71 -23.10
C VAL A 16 -24.57 -10.94 -24.11
N GLU A 17 -23.94 -10.05 -24.87
CA GLU A 17 -24.49 -9.40 -26.07
C GLU A 17 -23.52 -9.66 -27.23
N GLY A 18 -23.92 -10.49 -28.20
CA GLY A 18 -23.05 -10.97 -29.27
C GLY A 18 -22.96 -12.50 -29.28
N ASN A 19 -21.80 -13.05 -29.65
CA ASN A 19 -21.60 -14.49 -29.74
C ASN A 19 -21.13 -15.07 -28.38
N PRO A 20 -21.93 -15.94 -27.70
CA PRO A 20 -21.56 -16.56 -26.43
C PRO A 20 -20.36 -17.52 -26.53
N GLU A 21 -20.10 -18.06 -27.73
CA GLU A 21 -19.00 -18.99 -27.99
C GLU A 21 -17.67 -18.30 -28.33
N THR A 22 -17.61 -16.96 -28.35
CA THR A 22 -16.36 -16.25 -28.60
C THR A 22 -15.30 -16.67 -27.59
N LEU A 23 -14.15 -17.15 -28.10
CA LEU A 23 -13.05 -17.66 -27.30
C LEU A 23 -11.95 -16.61 -27.11
N VAL A 24 -11.47 -16.49 -25.88
CA VAL A 24 -10.35 -15.62 -25.50
C VAL A 24 -9.35 -16.41 -24.65
N ASP A 25 -8.07 -16.09 -24.76
CA ASP A 25 -6.98 -16.73 -23.98
C ASP A 25 -6.05 -15.75 -23.27
N GLN A 26 -6.26 -14.44 -23.45
CA GLN A 26 -5.41 -13.41 -22.86
C GLN A 26 -6.19 -12.17 -22.43
N LEU A 27 -5.62 -11.43 -21.49
CA LEU A 27 -6.11 -10.12 -21.06
C LEU A 27 -5.32 -9.03 -21.77
N SER A 28 -5.97 -7.96 -22.24
CA SER A 28 -5.28 -6.88 -22.94
C SER A 28 -5.90 -5.51 -22.64
N LYS A 29 -5.11 -4.46 -22.83
CA LYS A 29 -5.62 -3.08 -22.87
C LYS A 29 -6.56 -2.92 -24.08
N ILE A 30 -7.56 -2.05 -23.97
CA ILE A 30 -8.59 -1.90 -25.02
C ILE A 30 -7.99 -1.41 -26.35
N GLU A 31 -6.90 -0.65 -26.29
CA GLU A 31 -6.15 -0.09 -27.42
C GLU A 31 -5.31 -1.13 -28.17
N GLU A 32 -4.86 -2.18 -27.49
CA GLU A 32 -3.92 -3.19 -28.00
C GLU A 32 -4.60 -4.56 -28.19
N ALA A 33 -5.88 -4.67 -27.86
CA ALA A 33 -6.60 -5.94 -27.83
C ALA A 33 -6.82 -6.51 -29.24
N GLY A 34 -6.52 -7.80 -29.39
CA GLY A 34 -6.83 -8.59 -30.59
C GLY A 34 -8.00 -9.55 -30.39
N ALA A 35 -8.33 -10.33 -31.41
CA ALA A 35 -9.55 -11.16 -31.43
C ALA A 35 -9.63 -12.22 -30.32
N LYS A 36 -8.48 -12.59 -29.72
CA LYS A 36 -8.40 -13.53 -28.59
C LYS A 36 -8.26 -12.84 -27.22
N SER A 37 -8.32 -11.51 -27.19
CA SER A 37 -8.19 -10.73 -25.97
C SER A 37 -9.55 -10.47 -25.33
N LEU A 38 -9.56 -10.58 -24.01
CA LEU A 38 -10.58 -10.00 -23.14
C LEU A 38 -10.07 -8.68 -22.57
N THR A 39 -10.90 -7.64 -22.66
CA THR A 39 -10.63 -6.31 -22.08
C THR A 39 -11.87 -5.78 -21.38
N PHE A 40 -11.79 -4.57 -20.83
CA PHE A 40 -12.92 -3.92 -20.18
C PHE A 40 -12.95 -2.42 -20.45
N LEU A 41 -14.15 -1.84 -20.34
CA LEU A 41 -14.36 -0.40 -20.35
C LEU A 41 -15.20 -0.03 -19.12
N ALA A 42 -14.55 0.66 -18.17
CA ALA A 42 -15.23 1.21 -17.00
C ALA A 42 -15.18 2.76 -16.94
N ASN A 43 -14.18 3.38 -17.58
CA ASN A 43 -14.00 4.83 -17.56
C ASN A 43 -14.56 5.45 -18.87
N PRO A 44 -15.59 6.31 -18.79
CA PRO A 44 -16.19 6.93 -19.98
C PRO A 44 -15.20 7.67 -20.89
N LYS A 45 -14.08 8.17 -20.36
CA LYS A 45 -13.03 8.83 -21.17
C LYS A 45 -12.48 7.93 -22.29
N TYR A 46 -12.53 6.61 -22.11
CA TYR A 46 -12.01 5.62 -23.03
C TYR A 46 -13.10 5.02 -23.94
N GLU A 47 -14.34 5.52 -23.88
CA GLU A 47 -15.46 4.95 -24.64
C GLU A 47 -15.17 4.89 -26.15
N HIS A 48 -14.48 5.90 -26.68
CA HIS A 48 -14.13 5.94 -28.10
C HIS A 48 -13.34 4.70 -28.59
N TYR A 49 -12.57 4.04 -27.72
CA TYR A 49 -11.82 2.84 -28.08
C TYR A 49 -12.70 1.61 -28.28
N ILE A 50 -13.91 1.55 -27.69
CA ILE A 50 -14.78 0.37 -27.80
C ILE A 50 -15.19 0.08 -29.25
N TYR A 51 -15.27 1.12 -30.08
CA TYR A 51 -15.75 1.03 -31.46
C TYR A 51 -14.66 0.52 -32.42
N ASP A 52 -13.40 0.79 -32.10
CA ASP A 52 -12.23 0.45 -32.93
C ASP A 52 -11.40 -0.72 -32.36
N SER A 53 -11.73 -1.20 -31.16
CA SER A 53 -11.01 -2.29 -30.50
C SER A 53 -11.08 -3.59 -31.32
N GLY A 54 -9.94 -4.29 -31.39
CA GLY A 54 -9.85 -5.63 -31.96
C GLY A 54 -10.23 -6.74 -30.98
N ALA A 55 -10.62 -6.41 -29.75
CA ALA A 55 -10.91 -7.38 -28.69
C ALA A 55 -11.96 -8.42 -29.12
N GLY A 56 -11.78 -9.67 -28.71
CA GLY A 56 -12.81 -10.70 -28.84
C GLY A 56 -13.99 -10.42 -27.90
N ILE A 57 -13.67 -10.09 -26.65
CA ILE A 57 -14.66 -9.83 -25.59
C ILE A 57 -14.33 -8.52 -24.87
N ILE A 58 -15.36 -7.70 -24.63
CA ILE A 58 -15.25 -6.47 -23.83
C ILE A 58 -16.27 -6.49 -22.69
N VAL A 59 -15.80 -6.38 -21.45
CA VAL A 59 -16.65 -6.22 -20.27
C VAL A 59 -17.01 -4.75 -20.08
N ILE A 60 -18.31 -4.43 -19.99
CA ILE A 60 -18.82 -3.06 -19.88
C ILE A 60 -19.90 -2.95 -18.80
N ASN A 61 -20.15 -1.73 -18.33
CA ASN A 61 -21.30 -1.49 -17.46
C ASN A 61 -22.61 -1.73 -18.21
N GLU A 62 -23.59 -2.32 -17.54
CA GLU A 62 -24.90 -2.65 -18.13
C GLU A 62 -25.66 -1.43 -18.62
N ASP A 63 -25.47 -0.29 -17.95
CA ASP A 63 -26.11 1.00 -18.21
C ASP A 63 -25.35 1.86 -19.24
N LEU A 64 -24.19 1.43 -19.75
CA LEU A 64 -23.44 2.17 -20.76
C LEU A 64 -24.20 2.17 -22.10
N PRO A 65 -24.66 3.35 -22.60
CA PRO A 65 -25.30 3.44 -23.90
C PRO A 65 -24.26 3.36 -25.01
N LEU A 66 -24.53 2.56 -26.05
CA LEU A 66 -23.66 2.47 -27.22
C LEU A 66 -24.13 3.46 -28.30
N GLN A 67 -23.22 4.32 -28.74
CA GLN A 67 -23.50 5.31 -29.80
C GLN A 67 -23.40 4.71 -31.21
N LYS A 68 -22.65 3.61 -31.35
CA LYS A 68 -22.40 2.92 -32.62
C LYS A 68 -22.37 1.39 -32.38
N PRO A 69 -22.60 0.58 -33.43
CA PRO A 69 -22.38 -0.87 -33.35
C PRO A 69 -20.94 -1.20 -32.94
N VAL A 70 -20.79 -2.21 -32.09
CA VAL A 70 -19.49 -2.73 -31.65
C VAL A 70 -19.27 -4.10 -32.29
N LYS A 71 -18.03 -4.39 -32.74
CA LYS A 71 -17.69 -5.66 -33.39
C LYS A 71 -17.48 -6.81 -32.40
N SER A 72 -16.96 -6.49 -31.22
CA SER A 72 -16.64 -7.46 -30.16
C SER A 72 -17.91 -8.02 -29.50
N THR A 73 -17.81 -9.22 -28.93
CA THR A 73 -18.82 -9.73 -28.01
C THR A 73 -18.74 -8.91 -26.71
N LEU A 74 -19.88 -8.43 -26.21
CA LEU A 74 -19.95 -7.64 -24.99
C LEU A 74 -20.45 -8.51 -23.83
N ILE A 75 -19.89 -8.27 -22.64
CA ILE A 75 -20.43 -8.79 -21.38
C ILE A 75 -20.84 -7.60 -20.54
N ARG A 76 -22.15 -7.43 -20.36
CA ARG A 76 -22.73 -6.38 -19.54
C ARG A 76 -22.81 -6.80 -18.09
N VAL A 77 -22.23 -6.00 -17.20
CA VAL A 77 -22.20 -6.24 -15.74
C VAL A 77 -22.61 -4.98 -14.99
N LYS A 78 -23.02 -5.12 -13.72
CA LYS A 78 -23.36 -3.96 -12.87
C LYS A 78 -22.23 -2.96 -12.69
N ASN A 79 -20.98 -3.44 -12.61
CA ASN A 79 -19.80 -2.61 -12.50
C ASN A 79 -18.60 -3.30 -13.15
N ALA A 80 -18.16 -2.79 -14.30
CA ALA A 80 -17.08 -3.35 -15.11
C ALA A 80 -15.74 -3.31 -14.39
N TYR A 81 -15.46 -2.27 -13.58
CA TYR A 81 -14.19 -2.17 -12.85
C TYR A 81 -14.08 -3.25 -11.77
N SER A 82 -15.13 -3.42 -10.96
CA SER A 82 -15.18 -4.45 -9.93
C SER A 82 -15.15 -5.85 -10.54
N ALA A 83 -15.96 -6.10 -11.58
CA ALA A 83 -16.01 -7.40 -12.25
C ALA A 83 -14.66 -7.79 -12.88
N PHE A 84 -14.00 -6.85 -13.55
CA PHE A 84 -12.68 -7.09 -14.13
C PHE A 84 -11.62 -7.32 -13.04
N THR A 85 -11.74 -6.63 -11.90
CA THR A 85 -10.87 -6.86 -10.74
C THR A 85 -11.04 -8.29 -10.19
N GLU A 86 -12.27 -8.82 -10.11
CA GLU A 86 -12.51 -10.22 -9.72
C GLU A 86 -11.91 -11.22 -10.72
N LEU A 87 -12.03 -10.93 -12.02
CA LEU A 87 -11.44 -11.75 -13.07
C LEU A 87 -9.91 -11.79 -12.99
N LEU A 88 -9.27 -10.64 -12.73
CA LEU A 88 -7.83 -10.55 -12.51
C LEU A 88 -7.39 -11.37 -11.29
N LYS A 89 -8.15 -11.32 -10.18
CA LYS A 89 -7.88 -12.14 -8.99
C LYS A 89 -7.93 -13.64 -9.28
N LEU A 90 -8.94 -14.09 -10.01
CA LEU A 90 -9.06 -15.50 -10.40
C LEU A 90 -7.89 -15.93 -11.31
N TYR A 91 -7.59 -15.11 -12.32
CA TYR A 91 -6.50 -15.39 -13.25
C TYR A 91 -5.14 -15.46 -12.55
N ASP A 92 -4.88 -14.56 -11.60
CA ASP A 92 -3.65 -14.57 -10.80
C ASP A 92 -3.58 -15.80 -9.88
N ALA A 93 -4.68 -16.13 -9.19
CA ALA A 93 -4.77 -17.31 -8.33
C ALA A 93 -4.44 -18.61 -9.08
N MET A 94 -4.97 -18.76 -10.31
CA MET A 94 -4.71 -19.94 -11.15
C MET A 94 -3.27 -20.03 -11.66
N ARG A 95 -2.57 -18.90 -11.82
CA ARG A 95 -1.15 -18.90 -12.25
C ARG A 95 -0.18 -19.13 -11.10
N ASN A 96 -0.59 -18.80 -9.87
CA ASN A 96 0.27 -18.78 -8.68
C ASN A 96 -0.06 -19.90 -7.69
N GLU A 97 -0.63 -21.01 -8.17
CA GLU A 97 -0.90 -22.19 -7.36
C GLU A 97 0.41 -22.98 -7.14
N ARG A 98 1.19 -22.52 -6.16
CA ARG A 98 2.32 -23.26 -5.60
C ARG A 98 1.89 -23.90 -4.29
N SER A 99 2.33 -25.13 -4.09
CA SER A 99 2.08 -25.93 -2.89
C SER A 99 3.26 -26.87 -2.63
N GLY A 100 3.44 -27.28 -1.38
CA GLY A 100 4.51 -28.17 -0.95
C GLY A 100 5.73 -27.42 -0.41
N ILE A 101 6.75 -28.18 -0.02
CA ILE A 101 7.99 -27.67 0.53
C ILE A 101 9.10 -28.00 -0.48
N ASP A 102 9.76 -26.98 -1.00
CA ASP A 102 10.90 -27.13 -1.90
C ASP A 102 12.10 -27.77 -1.16
N GLU A 103 13.10 -28.25 -1.90
CA GLU A 103 14.36 -28.69 -1.31
C GLU A 103 15.14 -27.52 -0.68
N GLN A 104 16.10 -27.84 0.21
CA GLN A 104 17.03 -26.86 0.80
C GLN A 104 16.33 -25.79 1.65
N VAL A 105 15.24 -26.17 2.32
CA VAL A 105 14.56 -25.37 3.34
C VAL A 105 15.04 -25.82 4.72
N TYR A 106 15.27 -24.86 5.62
CA TYR A 106 15.50 -25.16 7.04
C TYR A 106 14.25 -24.85 7.85
N ILE A 107 13.76 -25.85 8.59
CA ILE A 107 12.61 -25.74 9.47
C ILE A 107 13.00 -26.33 10.82
N HIS A 108 12.97 -25.52 11.87
CA HIS A 108 13.25 -26.02 13.21
C HIS A 108 12.17 -27.02 13.66
N GLU A 109 12.58 -28.08 14.37
CA GLU A 109 11.71 -29.18 14.81
C GLU A 109 10.57 -28.75 15.75
N SER A 110 10.75 -27.64 16.47
CA SER A 110 9.72 -27.11 17.39
C SER A 110 8.67 -26.24 16.70
N SER A 111 8.80 -26.02 15.40
CA SER A 111 7.88 -25.17 14.63
C SER A 111 6.74 -25.99 14.04
N SER A 112 5.59 -25.34 13.90
CA SER A 112 4.36 -25.97 13.42
C SER A 112 3.91 -25.30 12.13
N ILE A 113 3.46 -26.13 11.18
CA ILE A 113 3.03 -25.70 9.84
C ILE A 113 1.63 -26.23 9.59
N GLY A 114 0.73 -25.35 9.17
CA GLY A 114 -0.65 -25.68 8.81
C GLY A 114 -0.76 -26.49 7.52
N GLN A 115 -2.00 -26.64 7.05
CA GLN A 115 -2.33 -27.41 5.86
C GLN A 115 -1.93 -26.69 4.57
N GLU A 116 -1.56 -27.46 3.55
CA GLU A 116 -1.26 -26.99 2.20
C GLU A 116 -0.33 -25.75 2.13
N PRO A 117 0.82 -25.75 2.83
CA PRO A 117 1.76 -24.65 2.73
C PRO A 117 2.45 -24.66 1.37
N TYR A 118 2.96 -23.50 0.96
CA TYR A 118 4.10 -23.43 0.04
C TYR A 118 5.31 -22.89 0.80
N ILE A 119 6.44 -23.59 0.76
CA ILE A 119 7.69 -23.11 1.35
C ILE A 119 8.81 -23.25 0.33
N GLY A 120 9.27 -22.12 -0.19
CA GLY A 120 10.24 -22.03 -1.26
C GLY A 120 11.68 -22.25 -0.80
N ALA A 121 12.53 -22.67 -1.73
CA ALA A 121 13.93 -22.99 -1.47
C ALA A 121 14.71 -21.90 -0.71
N PHE A 122 15.66 -22.31 0.14
CA PHE A 122 16.50 -21.44 0.95
C PHE A 122 15.76 -20.58 1.98
N SER A 123 14.52 -20.94 2.30
CA SER A 123 13.81 -20.33 3.42
C SER A 123 14.31 -20.88 4.76
N TYR A 124 14.35 -20.01 5.76
CA TYR A 124 14.76 -20.35 7.13
C TYR A 124 13.60 -20.08 8.09
N ILE A 125 13.19 -21.11 8.83
CA ILE A 125 12.13 -21.05 9.83
C ILE A 125 12.74 -21.41 11.19
N GLY A 126 12.82 -20.42 12.08
CA GLY A 126 13.38 -20.52 13.43
C GLY A 126 12.55 -21.36 14.38
N LYS A 127 12.84 -21.25 15.68
CA LYS A 127 12.23 -22.05 16.77
C LYS A 127 10.83 -21.57 17.10
N ASN A 128 9.94 -22.50 17.46
CA ASN A 128 8.60 -22.23 17.98
C ASN A 128 7.74 -21.35 17.06
N VAL A 129 8.05 -21.36 15.76
CA VAL A 129 7.29 -20.61 14.78
C VAL A 129 5.97 -21.33 14.54
N VAL A 130 4.90 -20.55 14.43
CA VAL A 130 3.57 -21.06 14.10
C VAL A 130 3.15 -20.49 12.75
N ILE A 131 2.98 -21.37 11.77
CA ILE A 131 2.51 -21.03 10.42
C ILE A 131 1.11 -21.60 10.22
N GLY A 132 0.17 -20.74 9.84
CA GLY A 132 -1.22 -21.10 9.55
C GLY A 132 -1.41 -21.93 8.27
N ASN A 133 -2.67 -22.15 7.91
CA ASN A 133 -3.08 -22.90 6.73
C ASN A 133 -2.94 -22.06 5.46
N HIS A 134 -2.61 -22.72 4.34
CA HIS A 134 -2.49 -22.11 3.01
C HIS A 134 -1.51 -20.93 2.94
N VAL A 135 -0.52 -20.90 3.85
CA VAL A 135 0.52 -19.87 3.88
C VAL A 135 1.53 -20.14 2.76
N LYS A 136 1.91 -19.08 2.04
CA LYS A 136 2.91 -19.15 0.98
C LYS A 136 4.15 -18.37 1.37
N ILE A 137 5.23 -19.08 1.62
CA ILE A 137 6.57 -18.55 1.91
C ILE A 137 7.41 -18.77 0.66
N TYR A 138 7.75 -17.69 -0.06
CA TYR A 138 8.57 -17.77 -1.26
C TYR A 138 10.07 -17.89 -0.92
N PRO A 139 10.94 -18.19 -1.92
CA PRO A 139 12.35 -18.45 -1.65
C PRO A 139 13.10 -17.35 -0.87
N GLN A 140 14.11 -17.76 -0.11
CA GLN A 140 15.02 -16.87 0.64
C GLN A 140 14.35 -16.06 1.75
N VAL A 141 13.17 -16.46 2.22
CA VAL A 141 12.50 -15.82 3.35
C VAL A 141 13.14 -16.25 4.67
N TYR A 142 13.34 -15.30 5.58
CA TYR A 142 13.79 -15.56 6.95
C TYR A 142 12.65 -15.30 7.94
N ILE A 143 12.34 -16.29 8.77
CA ILE A 143 11.37 -16.20 9.86
C ILE A 143 12.10 -16.54 11.16
N GLY A 144 12.24 -15.55 12.03
CA GLY A 144 12.90 -15.67 13.32
C GLY A 144 12.08 -16.44 14.35
N ASP A 145 12.70 -16.71 15.50
CA ASP A 145 12.11 -17.49 16.58
C ASP A 145 10.81 -16.85 17.12
N ASP A 146 9.88 -17.69 17.58
CA ASP A 146 8.62 -17.30 18.24
C ASP A 146 7.68 -16.42 17.38
N VAL A 147 7.90 -16.40 16.06
CA VAL A 147 7.03 -15.71 15.10
C VAL A 147 5.72 -16.48 14.88
N LYS A 148 4.62 -15.75 14.71
CA LYS A 148 3.32 -16.32 14.34
C LYS A 148 2.84 -15.72 13.03
N ILE A 149 2.42 -16.57 12.09
CA ILE A 149 1.89 -16.18 10.78
C ILE A 149 0.51 -16.82 10.61
N GLY A 150 -0.51 -16.00 10.36
CA GLY A 150 -1.89 -16.42 10.16
C GLY A 150 -2.17 -17.04 8.79
N ASP A 151 -3.39 -17.54 8.63
CA ASP A 151 -3.83 -18.29 7.46
C ASP A 151 -3.84 -17.43 6.19
N ASN A 152 -3.60 -18.07 5.03
CA ASN A 152 -3.65 -17.44 3.70
C ASN A 152 -2.68 -16.25 3.53
N THR A 153 -1.65 -16.16 4.38
CA THR A 153 -0.64 -15.11 4.29
C THR A 153 0.43 -15.47 3.26
N VAL A 154 0.93 -14.47 2.54
CA VAL A 154 1.91 -14.59 1.48
C VAL A 154 3.13 -13.74 1.80
N LEU A 155 4.29 -14.38 1.93
CA LEU A 155 5.59 -13.74 2.07
C LEU A 155 6.39 -13.94 0.78
N LEU A 156 6.63 -12.86 0.05
CA LEU A 156 7.37 -12.89 -1.22
C LEU A 156 8.89 -13.03 -1.01
N PRO A 157 9.67 -13.28 -2.07
CA PRO A 157 11.08 -13.64 -1.93
C PRO A 157 11.90 -12.66 -1.10
N GLY A 158 12.74 -13.20 -0.21
CA GLY A 158 13.69 -12.39 0.55
C GLY A 158 13.07 -11.52 1.66
N VAL A 159 11.79 -11.71 2.03
CA VAL A 159 11.20 -11.07 3.22
C VAL A 159 11.93 -11.56 4.49
N LYS A 160 12.17 -10.66 5.44
CA LYS A 160 12.68 -11.01 6.78
C LYS A 160 11.67 -10.63 7.84
N VAL A 161 11.28 -11.60 8.67
CA VAL A 161 10.44 -11.40 9.85
C VAL A 161 11.26 -11.76 11.08
N TYR A 162 11.55 -10.77 11.92
CA TYR A 162 12.35 -10.95 13.13
C TYR A 162 11.53 -11.59 14.24
N LYS A 163 12.24 -12.11 15.25
CA LYS A 163 11.66 -12.84 16.37
C LYS A 163 10.51 -12.11 17.06
N ASP A 164 9.61 -12.87 17.67
CA ASP A 164 8.44 -12.42 18.45
C ASP A 164 7.35 -11.67 17.65
N CYS A 165 7.54 -11.46 16.34
CA CYS A 165 6.55 -10.75 15.52
C CYS A 165 5.30 -11.60 15.27
N VAL A 166 4.16 -10.92 15.12
CA VAL A 166 2.87 -11.54 14.82
C VAL A 166 2.34 -10.97 13.52
N VAL A 167 2.03 -11.84 12.57
CA VAL A 167 1.44 -11.52 11.28
C VAL A 167 0.08 -12.20 11.19
N GLY A 168 -0.97 -11.43 10.93
CA GLY A 168 -2.35 -11.89 10.84
C GLY A 168 -2.64 -12.73 9.60
N ASN A 169 -3.93 -12.87 9.28
CA ASN A 169 -4.42 -13.65 8.16
C ASN A 169 -4.52 -12.80 6.89
N ARG A 170 -4.36 -13.44 5.72
CA ARG A 170 -4.51 -12.79 4.40
C ARG A 170 -3.58 -11.58 4.23
N VAL A 171 -2.42 -11.62 4.88
CA VAL A 171 -1.39 -10.57 4.76
C VAL A 171 -0.54 -10.84 3.53
N ILE A 172 -0.14 -9.80 2.80
CA ILE A 172 0.82 -9.91 1.70
C ILE A 172 2.03 -9.03 2.02
N ILE A 173 3.22 -9.62 2.05
CA ILE A 173 4.48 -8.88 2.26
C ILE A 173 5.36 -9.09 1.04
N HIS A 174 5.65 -8.00 0.34
CA HIS A 174 6.40 -7.99 -0.91
C HIS A 174 7.92 -8.07 -0.67
N ALA A 175 8.63 -8.42 -1.75
CA ALA A 175 10.03 -8.83 -1.70
C ALA A 175 10.95 -7.83 -0.99
N GLY A 176 11.93 -8.37 -0.26
CA GLY A 176 12.98 -7.59 0.42
C GLY A 176 12.55 -6.82 1.68
N SER A 177 11.25 -6.80 2.02
CA SER A 177 10.75 -6.12 3.21
C SER A 177 11.29 -6.72 4.50
N VAL A 178 11.45 -5.86 5.52
CA VAL A 178 12.01 -6.23 6.83
C VAL A 178 11.03 -5.85 7.93
N ILE A 179 10.61 -6.84 8.71
CA ILE A 179 9.65 -6.70 9.80
C ILE A 179 10.36 -7.01 11.12
N GLY A 180 10.36 -6.06 12.03
CA GLY A 180 10.88 -6.22 13.40
C GLY A 180 12.38 -5.99 13.56
N SER A 181 13.01 -5.22 12.66
CA SER A 181 14.36 -4.68 12.90
C SER A 181 14.40 -3.79 14.14
N ASP A 182 15.59 -3.59 14.71
CA ASP A 182 15.78 -2.59 15.77
C ASP A 182 15.52 -1.19 15.20
N GLY A 183 14.67 -0.41 15.89
CA GLY A 183 14.52 1.01 15.60
C GLY A 183 15.72 1.87 15.99
N PHE A 184 15.65 3.16 15.64
CA PHE A 184 16.69 4.15 15.91
C PHE A 184 16.70 4.62 17.39
N GLY A 185 17.04 3.72 18.31
CA GLY A 185 17.13 4.02 19.74
C GLY A 185 18.58 4.23 20.21
N PHE A 186 18.99 5.48 20.41
CA PHE A 186 20.32 5.84 20.89
C PHE A 186 20.27 6.96 21.94
N ALA A 187 21.00 6.80 23.04
CA ALA A 187 21.13 7.82 24.09
C ALA A 187 22.51 8.52 23.98
N PRO A 188 22.57 9.86 24.02
CA PRO A 188 23.84 10.57 24.01
C PRO A 188 24.58 10.39 25.34
N LYS A 189 25.91 10.26 25.27
CA LYS A 189 26.82 10.22 26.42
C LYS A 189 27.49 11.56 26.65
N GLU A 190 28.06 11.75 27.83
CA GLU A 190 28.81 12.97 28.19
C GLU A 190 30.01 13.24 27.27
N ASP A 191 30.62 12.19 26.70
CA ASP A 191 31.77 12.28 25.78
C ASP A 191 31.36 12.59 24.31
N GLY A 192 30.06 12.74 24.03
CA GLY A 192 29.52 13.00 22.69
C GLY A 192 29.27 11.74 21.84
N SER A 193 29.59 10.54 22.33
CA SER A 193 29.22 9.27 21.69
C SER A 193 27.77 8.87 22.01
N TYR A 194 27.29 7.77 21.41
CA TYR A 194 25.93 7.26 21.62
C TYR A 194 25.94 5.83 22.18
N ASP A 195 25.07 5.55 23.15
CA ASP A 195 24.76 4.20 23.60
C ASP A 195 23.51 3.65 22.90
N LYS A 196 23.60 2.41 22.42
CA LYS A 196 22.46 1.71 21.82
C LYS A 196 21.43 1.36 22.89
N ILE A 197 20.18 1.76 22.67
CA ILE A 197 19.04 1.38 23.50
C ILE A 197 18.46 0.08 22.94
N PRO A 198 18.52 -1.04 23.69
CA PRO A 198 17.93 -2.31 23.25
C PRO A 198 16.44 -2.17 22.93
N GLN A 199 16.02 -2.75 21.80
CA GLN A 199 14.63 -2.79 21.37
C GLN A 199 14.06 -4.17 21.67
N ILE A 200 13.16 -4.26 22.66
CA ILE A 200 12.70 -5.55 23.23
C ILE A 200 11.26 -5.88 22.83
N GLY A 201 10.50 -4.89 22.34
CA GLY A 201 9.13 -5.09 21.86
C GLY A 201 9.07 -5.92 20.58
N ASN A 202 7.94 -5.92 19.88
CA ASN A 202 7.75 -6.65 18.62
C ASN A 202 6.99 -5.80 17.58
N VAL A 203 6.62 -6.43 16.47
CA VAL A 203 5.67 -5.89 15.50
C VAL A 203 4.43 -6.79 15.48
N ILE A 204 3.25 -6.16 15.48
CA ILE A 204 1.96 -6.83 15.27
C ILE A 204 1.36 -6.27 13.98
N ILE A 205 1.14 -7.16 13.01
CA ILE A 205 0.43 -6.89 11.76
C ILE A 205 -0.89 -7.65 11.80
N GLU A 206 -2.00 -6.95 11.67
CA GLU A 206 -3.32 -7.55 11.65
C GLU A 206 -3.72 -8.05 10.26
N ASP A 207 -4.95 -8.58 10.16
CA ASP A 207 -5.49 -9.17 8.95
C ASP A 207 -5.56 -8.20 7.75
N ASP A 208 -5.55 -8.77 6.54
CA ASP A 208 -5.81 -8.06 5.28
C ASP A 208 -4.83 -6.89 4.98
N VAL A 209 -3.68 -6.86 5.65
CA VAL A 209 -2.61 -5.88 5.43
C VAL A 209 -1.79 -6.23 4.20
N GLU A 210 -1.35 -5.22 3.46
CA GLU A 210 -0.38 -5.39 2.37
C GLU A 210 0.81 -4.43 2.53
N ILE A 211 2.01 -4.98 2.40
CA ILE A 211 3.28 -4.27 2.61
C ILE A 211 4.12 -4.39 1.35
N GLY A 212 4.39 -3.26 0.69
CA GLY A 212 5.17 -3.14 -0.53
C GLY A 212 6.65 -3.48 -0.36
N ALA A 213 7.35 -3.64 -1.48
CA ALA A 213 8.72 -4.13 -1.53
C ALA A 213 9.70 -3.18 -0.83
N ASN A 214 10.69 -3.76 -0.16
CA ASN A 214 11.74 -3.06 0.59
C ASN A 214 11.20 -2.06 1.63
N THR A 215 9.98 -2.27 2.13
CA THR A 215 9.44 -1.52 3.26
C THR A 215 9.99 -2.10 4.57
N VAL A 216 10.34 -1.22 5.50
CA VAL A 216 10.91 -1.57 6.80
C VAL A 216 9.95 -1.14 7.91
N ILE A 217 9.68 -2.06 8.82
CA ILE A 217 8.84 -1.81 10.01
C ILE A 217 9.64 -2.22 11.25
N ASP A 218 10.07 -1.24 12.03
CA ASP A 218 10.87 -1.48 13.21
C ASP A 218 10.03 -2.01 14.37
N ARG A 219 10.62 -2.90 15.17
CA ARG A 219 10.04 -3.34 16.43
C ARG A 219 10.01 -2.17 17.43
N ALA A 220 9.04 -2.20 18.32
CA ALA A 220 8.95 -1.23 19.40
C ALA A 220 10.08 -1.39 20.42
N THR A 221 10.42 -0.31 21.14
CA THR A 221 11.32 -0.41 22.31
C THR A 221 10.72 -1.32 23.36
N LEU A 222 9.46 -1.07 23.69
CA LEU A 222 8.61 -1.84 24.59
C LEU A 222 7.21 -1.98 23.96
N GLY A 223 6.54 -3.10 24.20
CA GLY A 223 5.23 -3.38 23.59
C GLY A 223 5.35 -3.70 22.11
N SER A 224 4.57 -3.04 21.26
CA SER A 224 4.47 -3.39 19.84
C SER A 224 4.36 -2.15 18.95
N THR A 225 5.05 -2.18 17.81
CA THR A 225 4.66 -1.40 16.62
C THR A 225 3.46 -2.10 16.00
N ARG A 226 2.42 -1.36 15.63
CA ARG A 226 1.10 -1.92 15.28
C ARG A 226 0.64 -1.46 13.91
N ILE A 227 0.34 -2.41 13.04
CA ILE A 227 -0.24 -2.18 11.72
C ILE A 227 -1.63 -2.83 11.73
N LEU A 228 -2.68 -2.01 11.86
CA LEU A 228 -4.03 -2.51 12.04
C LEU A 228 -4.64 -3.03 10.73
N LYS A 229 -5.78 -3.69 10.87
CA LYS A 229 -6.46 -4.41 9.79
C LYS A 229 -6.65 -3.57 8.52
N GLY A 230 -6.35 -4.16 7.37
CA GLY A 230 -6.64 -3.58 6.05
C GLY A 230 -5.69 -2.47 5.59
N VAL A 231 -4.66 -2.13 6.38
CA VAL A 231 -3.66 -1.13 5.99
C VAL A 231 -2.92 -1.53 4.71
N LYS A 232 -2.65 -0.56 3.84
CA LYS A 232 -1.87 -0.74 2.61
C LYS A 232 -0.65 0.18 2.62
N LEU A 233 0.53 -0.42 2.68
CA LEU A 233 1.81 0.27 2.61
C LEU A 233 2.43 -0.03 1.25
N ASP A 234 2.76 1.01 0.50
CA ASP A 234 3.49 0.90 -0.76
C ASP A 234 4.99 0.61 -0.51
N ASN A 235 5.81 0.69 -1.56
CA ASN A 235 7.22 0.34 -1.56
C ASN A 235 8.10 1.39 -0.85
N LEU A 236 9.25 0.94 -0.33
CA LEU A 236 10.29 1.81 0.24
C LEU A 236 9.80 2.71 1.39
N ILE A 237 8.83 2.25 2.18
CA ILE A 237 8.34 2.97 3.36
C ILE A 237 9.21 2.65 4.58
N GLN A 238 9.40 3.64 5.44
CA GLN A 238 9.98 3.45 6.77
C GLN A 238 8.90 3.67 7.85
N ILE A 239 8.61 2.65 8.64
CA ILE A 239 7.79 2.74 9.85
C ILE A 239 8.70 2.51 11.07
N ALA A 240 8.95 3.57 11.83
CA ALA A 240 9.81 3.51 13.01
C ALA A 240 9.14 2.79 14.21
N HIS A 241 9.94 2.60 15.26
CA HIS A 241 9.53 1.93 16.49
C HIS A 241 8.30 2.60 17.15
N ASN A 242 7.43 1.79 17.76
CA ASN A 242 6.24 2.23 18.51
C ASN A 242 5.16 2.95 17.67
N VAL A 243 5.28 2.97 16.34
CA VAL A 243 4.23 3.54 15.49
C VAL A 243 2.97 2.68 15.54
N GLU A 244 1.82 3.33 15.49
CA GLU A 244 0.51 2.69 15.34
C GLU A 244 -0.18 3.24 14.09
N ILE A 245 -0.56 2.37 13.16
CA ILE A 245 -1.27 2.73 11.93
C ILE A 245 -2.68 2.15 11.97
N GLY A 246 -3.67 3.06 12.00
CA GLY A 246 -5.09 2.74 12.09
C GLY A 246 -5.63 2.00 10.87
N ALA A 247 -6.77 1.34 11.06
CA ALA A 247 -7.36 0.43 10.07
C ALA A 247 -7.68 1.12 8.73
N ASN A 248 -7.53 0.38 7.63
CA ASN A 248 -7.80 0.82 6.25
C ASN A 248 -7.05 2.10 5.82
N THR A 249 -5.97 2.46 6.50
CA THR A 249 -5.08 3.55 6.09
C THR A 249 -4.20 3.11 4.93
N VAL A 250 -4.00 4.01 3.97
CA VAL A 250 -3.16 3.77 2.78
C VAL A 250 -2.01 4.78 2.76
N ILE A 251 -0.80 4.28 2.57
CA ILE A 251 0.43 5.07 2.58
C ILE A 251 1.22 4.78 1.31
N ALA A 252 1.43 5.80 0.49
CA ALA A 252 2.16 5.69 -0.76
C ALA A 252 3.69 5.71 -0.58
N ALA A 253 4.41 5.32 -1.64
CA ALA A 253 5.82 4.98 -1.59
C ALA A 253 6.70 6.09 -0.99
N GLN A 254 7.83 5.66 -0.40
CA GLN A 254 8.86 6.54 0.17
C GLN A 254 8.40 7.42 1.33
N THR A 255 7.24 7.15 1.92
CA THR A 255 6.79 7.81 3.15
C THR A 255 7.65 7.35 4.33
N GLY A 256 8.03 8.29 5.19
CA GLY A 256 8.73 8.02 6.44
C GLY A 256 7.90 8.44 7.65
N VAL A 257 7.68 7.51 8.58
CA VAL A 257 6.94 7.74 9.83
C VAL A 257 7.88 7.54 11.02
N SER A 258 8.13 8.62 11.76
CA SER A 258 9.02 8.61 12.92
C SER A 258 8.36 7.98 14.16
N GLY A 259 9.19 7.60 15.13
CA GLY A 259 8.78 6.74 16.24
C GLY A 259 7.65 7.30 17.12
N SER A 260 6.88 6.39 17.70
CA SER A 260 5.76 6.69 18.63
C SER A 260 4.62 7.54 18.05
N THR A 261 4.56 7.70 16.72
CA THR A 261 3.47 8.40 16.04
C THR A 261 2.26 7.49 15.88
N LYS A 262 1.06 8.06 16.05
CA LYS A 262 -0.22 7.36 15.86
C LYS A 262 -0.96 7.93 14.66
N ILE A 263 -1.19 7.10 13.67
CA ILE A 263 -1.96 7.44 12.48
C ILE A 263 -3.36 6.86 12.64
N GLY A 264 -4.40 7.69 12.52
CA GLY A 264 -5.79 7.25 12.61
C GLY A 264 -6.23 6.32 11.48
N GLU A 265 -7.48 5.90 11.53
CA GLU A 265 -8.11 5.05 10.51
C GLU A 265 -8.41 5.82 9.22
N ASN A 266 -8.46 5.12 8.09
CA ASN A 266 -8.83 5.65 6.77
C ASN A 266 -8.02 6.90 6.35
N VAL A 267 -6.79 7.01 6.85
CA VAL A 267 -5.87 8.08 6.45
C VAL A 267 -5.28 7.75 5.08
N VAL A 268 -5.03 8.79 4.29
CA VAL A 268 -4.34 8.68 3.00
C VAL A 268 -3.09 9.54 3.07
N LEU A 269 -1.91 8.93 3.03
CA LEU A 269 -0.64 9.64 2.90
C LEU A 269 -0.11 9.50 1.47
N GLY A 270 0.06 10.63 0.78
CA GLY A 270 0.70 10.67 -0.53
C GLY A 270 2.18 10.26 -0.49
N GLY A 271 2.77 10.05 -1.66
CA GLY A 271 4.16 9.59 -1.74
C GLY A 271 5.14 10.59 -1.15
N GLN A 272 6.23 10.10 -0.55
CA GLN A 272 7.27 10.92 0.08
C GLN A 272 6.77 11.85 1.20
N VAL A 273 5.66 11.51 1.86
CA VAL A 273 5.25 12.25 3.07
C VAL A 273 6.25 11.98 4.20
N GLY A 274 6.62 13.01 4.95
CA GLY A 274 7.45 12.89 6.15
C GLY A 274 6.63 13.20 7.40
N VAL A 275 6.66 12.32 8.39
CA VAL A 275 5.91 12.50 9.65
C VAL A 275 6.89 12.48 10.83
N VAL A 276 6.90 13.55 11.64
CA VAL A 276 7.72 13.61 12.86
C VAL A 276 7.22 12.63 13.92
N GLY A 277 8.01 12.43 14.98
CA GLY A 277 7.70 11.47 16.04
C GLY A 277 6.72 12.03 17.07
N HIS A 278 6.12 11.14 17.85
CA HIS A 278 5.27 11.49 19.00
C HIS A 278 4.06 12.39 18.68
N ILE A 279 3.50 12.28 17.47
CA ILE A 279 2.31 13.04 17.07
C ILE A 279 1.14 12.13 16.72
N ASN A 280 -0.06 12.71 16.67
CA ASN A 280 -1.29 12.03 16.27
C ASN A 280 -1.78 12.60 14.93
N ILE A 281 -2.18 11.73 14.01
CA ILE A 281 -2.83 12.11 12.75
C ILE A 281 -4.30 11.69 12.82
N ALA A 282 -5.21 12.66 12.79
CA ALA A 282 -6.64 12.42 12.90
C ALA A 282 -7.19 11.51 11.80
N LYS A 283 -8.25 10.78 12.14
CA LYS A 283 -8.99 9.89 11.24
C LYS A 283 -9.39 10.58 9.94
N GLY A 284 -9.29 9.85 8.83
CA GLY A 284 -9.73 10.33 7.52
C GLY A 284 -8.89 11.47 6.92
N SER A 285 -7.75 11.82 7.55
CA SER A 285 -6.85 12.83 7.03
C SER A 285 -6.29 12.41 5.67
N GLN A 286 -6.23 13.35 4.73
CA GLN A 286 -5.62 13.15 3.42
C GLN A 286 -4.46 14.11 3.26
N VAL A 287 -3.25 13.58 3.15
CA VAL A 287 -2.01 14.37 3.09
C VAL A 287 -1.45 14.29 1.68
N GLN A 288 -1.24 15.45 1.07
CA GLN A 288 -0.61 15.57 -0.24
C GLN A 288 0.80 14.96 -0.25
N ALA A 289 1.20 14.40 -1.39
CA ALA A 289 2.57 13.92 -1.60
C ALA A 289 3.61 15.01 -1.28
N GLN A 290 4.79 14.61 -0.80
CA GLN A 290 5.91 15.46 -0.37
C GLN A 290 5.63 16.40 0.81
N SER A 291 4.47 16.33 1.45
CA SER A 291 4.18 17.15 2.62
C SER A 291 4.96 16.68 3.85
N GLY A 292 5.46 17.63 4.64
CA GLY A 292 6.05 17.39 5.96
C GLY A 292 5.05 17.69 7.08
N ILE A 293 4.74 16.69 7.91
CA ILE A 293 3.86 16.84 9.07
C ILE A 293 4.72 16.97 10.32
N ASN A 294 4.79 18.19 10.86
CA ASN A 294 5.65 18.55 11.99
C ASN A 294 4.90 18.71 13.33
N ARG A 295 3.58 18.48 13.34
CA ARG A 295 2.72 18.58 14.53
C ARG A 295 1.50 17.66 14.38
N SER A 296 0.84 17.38 15.49
CA SER A 296 -0.41 16.60 15.47
C SER A 296 -1.47 17.29 14.60
N ILE A 297 -2.16 16.48 13.81
CA ILE A 297 -3.37 16.83 13.08
C ILE A 297 -4.54 16.35 13.93
N LEU A 298 -5.38 17.28 14.40
CA LEU A 298 -6.50 16.98 15.29
C LEU A 298 -7.86 16.99 14.57
N GLU A 299 -7.95 17.68 13.43
CA GLU A 299 -9.18 17.78 12.66
C GLU A 299 -9.36 16.56 11.75
N GLU A 300 -10.44 15.83 11.95
CA GLU A 300 -10.78 14.65 11.15
C GLU A 300 -11.26 15.02 9.73
N ASN A 301 -11.07 14.10 8.79
CA ASN A 301 -11.58 14.17 7.41
C ASN A 301 -11.15 15.42 6.63
N LYS A 302 -10.01 16.02 7.00
CA LYS A 302 -9.43 17.18 6.34
C LYS A 302 -8.33 16.81 5.35
N LYS A 303 -8.15 17.69 4.37
CA LYS A 303 -7.04 17.62 3.41
C LYS A 303 -5.93 18.55 3.88
N TRP A 304 -4.71 18.04 3.90
CA TRP A 304 -3.48 18.73 4.27
C TRP A 304 -2.54 18.73 3.08
N GLY A 305 -1.81 19.81 2.86
CA GLY A 305 -0.90 19.90 1.73
C GLY A 305 0.17 20.96 1.87
N GLY A 306 1.24 20.76 1.11
CA GLY A 306 2.47 21.53 1.06
C GLY A 306 3.49 20.83 0.16
N SER A 307 4.34 21.63 -0.51
CA SER A 307 5.28 21.24 -1.58
C SER A 307 4.67 20.71 -2.90
N PRO A 308 3.90 21.54 -3.66
CA PRO A 308 3.73 21.31 -5.09
C PRO A 308 4.87 21.97 -5.89
N ALA A 309 5.23 21.41 -7.04
CA ALA A 309 6.17 22.02 -7.96
C ALA A 309 5.57 23.29 -8.60
N PHE A 310 6.32 24.39 -8.57
CA PHE A 310 6.00 25.63 -9.28
C PHE A 310 6.95 25.85 -10.47
N PRO A 311 6.56 26.66 -11.48
CA PRO A 311 7.49 27.09 -12.51
C PRO A 311 8.76 27.70 -11.89
N TYR A 312 9.94 27.25 -12.34
CA TYR A 312 11.25 27.51 -11.71
C TYR A 312 11.48 28.97 -11.26
N ASN A 313 11.24 29.93 -12.16
CA ASN A 313 11.46 31.34 -11.87
C ASN A 313 10.49 31.90 -10.80
N ASN A 314 9.28 31.36 -10.72
CA ASN A 314 8.29 31.77 -9.72
C ASN A 314 8.66 31.20 -8.35
N GLU A 315 9.16 29.97 -8.31
CA GLU A 315 9.63 29.34 -7.07
C GLU A 315 10.81 30.11 -6.46
N LEU A 316 11.86 30.40 -7.24
CA LEU A 316 13.01 31.16 -6.76
C LEU A 316 12.63 32.54 -6.21
N ARG A 317 11.70 33.23 -6.88
CA ARG A 317 11.18 34.52 -6.40
C ARG A 317 10.42 34.37 -5.08
N SER A 318 9.61 33.31 -4.96
CA SER A 318 8.85 33.03 -3.74
C SER A 318 9.78 32.71 -2.57
N GLN A 319 10.85 31.93 -2.79
CA GLN A 319 11.85 31.62 -1.76
C GLN A 319 12.57 32.87 -1.22
N VAL A 320 12.90 33.84 -2.09
CA VAL A 320 13.47 35.12 -1.65
C VAL A 320 12.49 35.94 -0.81
N LEU A 321 11.19 35.87 -1.11
CA LEU A 321 10.17 36.54 -0.28
C LEU A 321 9.99 35.84 1.06
N TYR A 322 10.03 34.50 1.08
CA TYR A 322 9.98 33.73 2.31
C TYR A 322 11.14 34.05 3.26
N SER A 323 12.37 34.23 2.75
CA SER A 323 13.50 34.63 3.62
C SER A 323 13.36 36.04 4.17
N LYS A 324 12.63 36.93 3.48
CA LYS A 324 12.34 38.31 3.89
C LYS A 324 11.06 38.47 4.71
N LEU A 325 10.29 37.40 4.92
CA LEU A 325 9.01 37.45 5.64
C LEU A 325 9.12 38.15 7.02
N PRO A 326 10.16 37.88 7.84
CA PRO A 326 10.32 38.55 9.14
C PRO A 326 10.52 40.07 9.03
N GLU A 327 11.19 40.54 7.97
CA GLU A 327 11.41 41.97 7.73
C GLU A 327 10.11 42.65 7.26
N LEU A 328 9.34 41.96 6.43
CA LEU A 328 8.02 42.41 5.99
C LEU A 328 7.04 42.52 7.16
N GLU A 329 7.02 41.54 8.07
CA GLU A 329 6.19 41.58 9.28
C GLU A 329 6.52 42.80 10.14
N LYS A 330 7.80 43.05 10.41
CA LYS A 330 8.25 44.25 11.16
C LYS A 330 7.80 45.54 10.48
N ARG A 331 7.92 45.61 9.15
CA ARG A 331 7.54 46.79 8.38
C ARG A 331 6.04 47.02 8.39
N ILE A 332 5.23 45.96 8.36
CA ILE A 332 3.76 46.04 8.49
C ILE A 332 3.40 46.56 9.89
N ALA A 333 3.97 46.00 10.95
CA ALA A 333 3.70 46.45 12.32
C ALA A 333 4.06 47.93 12.55
N GLU A 334 5.18 48.40 11.99
CA GLU A 334 5.56 49.82 12.05
C GLU A 334 4.57 50.72 11.30
N LEU A 335 4.11 50.30 10.11
CA LEU A 335 3.10 51.05 9.36
C LEU A 335 1.76 51.13 10.10
N GLU A 336 1.33 50.02 10.72
CA GLU A 336 0.11 49.98 11.55
C GLU A 336 0.22 50.92 12.76
N ARG A 337 1.39 50.98 13.41
CA ARG A 337 1.63 51.91 14.52
C ARG A 337 1.51 53.37 14.07
N GLN A 338 2.18 53.74 12.97
CA GLN A 338 2.14 55.10 12.44
C GLN A 338 0.73 55.54 12.00
N LEU A 339 -0.08 54.61 11.46
CA LEU A 339 -1.47 54.86 11.10
C LEU A 339 -2.36 55.11 12.34
N ASN A 340 -2.18 54.32 13.39
CA ASN A 340 -2.93 54.50 14.64
C ASN A 340 -2.55 55.81 15.36
N ASP A 341 -1.27 56.18 15.36
CA ASP A 341 -0.81 57.45 15.95
C ASP A 341 -1.41 58.66 15.21
N LYS A 342 -1.53 58.59 13.87
CA LYS A 342 -2.17 59.64 13.05
C LYS A 342 -3.68 59.75 13.22
N ASN A 343 -4.38 58.65 13.47
CA ASN A 343 -5.84 58.66 13.64
C ASN A 343 -6.28 59.09 15.05
N ASN A 344 -5.37 59.04 16.02
CA ASN A 344 -5.60 59.47 17.40
C ASN A 344 -5.11 60.91 17.68
N SER A 345 -4.56 61.60 16.67
CA SER A 345 -4.08 62.99 16.71
C SER A 345 -5.07 63.92 16.04
#